data_AF-A0A8H4TH10-F1
#
_entry.id   AF-A0A8H4TH10-F1
#
_cell.length_a   1.000
_cell.length_b   1.000
_cell.length_c   1.000
_cell.angle_alpha   90.00
_cell.angle_beta   90.00
_cell.angle_gamma   90.00
#
_symmetry.space_group_name_H-M   'P 1'
#
loop_
_entity.id
_entity.type
_entity.pdbx_description
1 polymer ?
#
loop_
_entity_poly.entity_id
_entity_poly.type
_entity_poly.pdbx_seq_one_letter_code
_entity_poly.pdbx_strand_id
1 'polypeptide(L)'
;MDDPGWSWPAWKFGMKRDDLFHTLHEKYNTFTFNLQDPEAFHHDVYEISRDADTIDDFHRLLDERKQQRIHELHESLESLAVEIIANPKLMDSEHWQYALQLFRTKSFDSIVRYFASYLPDQYLDHNDRDHDAISIASLSSFSETNSVKTESTTASSVDDASSFFDDEPILTKGPLSIHTDIRSSSV
;
A
#
# COMPACT_ATOMS: atom_id res chain seq x y z
N MET A 1 -17.85 5.78 -14.09
CA MET A 1 -18.53 4.94 -13.08
C MET A 1 -18.11 5.49 -11.73
N ASP A 2 -18.91 6.38 -11.14
CA ASP A 2 -18.67 6.93 -9.80
C ASP A 2 -19.46 6.10 -8.79
N ASP A 3 -18.83 5.09 -8.21
CA ASP A 3 -19.38 4.37 -7.06
C ASP A 3 -19.40 5.35 -5.85
N PRO A 4 -20.59 5.66 -5.26
CA PRO A 4 -20.71 6.60 -4.16
C PRO A 4 -19.82 6.26 -2.95
N GLY A 5 -19.52 4.97 -2.75
CA GLY A 5 -18.71 4.48 -1.62
C GLY A 5 -17.25 4.96 -1.63
N TRP A 6 -16.73 5.37 -2.77
CA TRP A 6 -15.34 5.83 -2.93
C TRP A 6 -15.23 7.35 -3.05
N SER A 7 -16.28 8.07 -2.65
CA SER A 7 -16.27 9.53 -2.65
C SER A 7 -15.45 10.13 -1.51
N TRP A 8 -14.58 11.08 -1.85
CA TRP A 8 -13.79 11.85 -0.88
C TRP A 8 -13.77 13.32 -1.27
N PRO A 9 -13.58 14.26 -0.31
CA PRO A 9 -13.71 15.70 -0.56
C PRO A 9 -12.48 16.30 -1.28
N ALA A 10 -12.10 15.73 -2.42
CA ALA A 10 -10.93 16.12 -3.23
C ALA A 10 -10.94 17.62 -3.58
N TRP A 11 -12.13 18.16 -3.87
CA TRP A 11 -12.35 19.57 -4.21
C TRP A 11 -11.88 20.53 -3.11
N LYS A 12 -11.93 20.13 -1.83
CA LYS A 12 -11.47 20.97 -0.70
C LYS A 12 -9.96 21.22 -0.76
N PHE A 13 -9.22 20.35 -1.44
CA PHE A 13 -7.77 20.39 -1.55
C PHE A 13 -7.30 20.75 -2.98
N GLY A 14 -8.23 21.15 -3.86
CA GLY A 14 -7.91 21.42 -5.27
C GLY A 14 -7.49 20.17 -6.06
N MET A 15 -7.86 18.97 -5.59
CA MET A 15 -7.50 17.69 -6.20
C MET A 15 -8.67 17.10 -6.98
N LYS A 16 -8.36 16.19 -7.90
CA LYS A 16 -9.35 15.35 -8.58
C LYS A 16 -9.66 14.13 -7.73
N ARG A 17 -10.87 13.59 -7.84
CA ARG A 17 -11.24 12.34 -7.16
C ARG A 17 -10.27 11.20 -7.47
N ASP A 18 -9.85 11.09 -8.73
CA ASP A 18 -8.96 10.03 -9.20
C ASP A 18 -7.54 10.14 -8.62
N ASP A 19 -7.14 11.30 -8.08
CA ASP A 19 -5.84 11.45 -7.43
C ASP A 19 -5.69 10.52 -6.21
N LEU A 20 -6.79 10.03 -5.64
CA LEU A 20 -6.78 9.01 -4.58
C LEU A 20 -6.07 7.73 -5.03
N PHE A 21 -6.32 7.29 -6.27
CA PHE A 21 -5.81 6.02 -6.81
C PHE A 21 -4.46 6.18 -7.54
N HIS A 22 -4.05 7.42 -7.78
CA HIS A 22 -2.79 7.76 -8.45
C HIS A 22 -1.88 8.54 -7.51
N THR A 23 -1.90 9.87 -7.58
CA THR A 23 -0.99 10.78 -6.87
C THR A 23 -0.86 10.47 -5.37
N LEU A 24 -1.98 10.29 -4.67
CA LEU A 24 -1.99 9.97 -3.25
C LEU A 24 -1.58 8.53 -2.98
N HIS A 25 -2.07 7.60 -3.80
CA HIS A 25 -1.72 6.19 -3.67
C HIS A 25 -0.22 5.98 -3.85
N GLU A 26 0.36 6.44 -4.95
CA GLU A 26 1.79 6.34 -5.25
C GLU A 26 2.63 6.99 -4.15
N LYS A 27 2.25 8.17 -3.68
CA LYS A 27 3.05 8.91 -2.70
C LYS A 27 2.95 8.37 -1.27
N TYR A 28 1.77 7.92 -0.84
CA TYR A 28 1.49 7.64 0.57
C TYR A 28 1.01 6.22 0.86
N ASN A 29 0.59 5.48 -0.16
CA ASN A 29 0.11 4.10 -0.04
C ASN A 29 0.93 3.12 -0.89
N THR A 30 2.17 3.49 -1.23
CA THR A 30 3.17 2.54 -1.74
C THR A 30 4.38 2.52 -0.82
N PHE A 31 5.00 1.35 -0.75
CA PHE A 31 6.28 1.16 -0.12
C PHE A 31 7.01 0.06 -0.88
N THR A 32 8.33 0.02 -0.73
CA THR A 32 9.20 -0.88 -1.51
C THR A 32 9.61 -2.08 -0.68
N PHE A 33 9.56 -3.26 -1.31
CA PHE A 33 10.20 -4.47 -0.82
C PHE A 33 11.40 -4.85 -1.67
N ASN A 34 12.27 -5.67 -1.09
CA ASN A 34 13.33 -6.34 -1.85
C ASN A 34 12.67 -7.34 -2.81
N LEU A 35 13.09 -7.31 -4.08
CA LEU A 35 12.55 -8.19 -5.12
C LEU A 35 12.99 -9.65 -4.93
N GLN A 36 14.20 -9.84 -4.43
CA GLN A 36 14.84 -11.14 -4.28
C GLN A 36 15.51 -11.24 -2.90
N ASP A 37 15.68 -12.47 -2.44
CA ASP A 37 16.58 -12.76 -1.34
C ASP A 37 18.03 -12.35 -1.70
N PRO A 38 18.84 -11.92 -0.71
CA PRO A 38 20.19 -11.42 -0.98
C PRO A 38 21.09 -12.41 -1.74
N GLU A 39 20.94 -13.72 -1.50
CA GLU A 39 21.71 -14.76 -2.19
C GLU A 39 21.34 -14.87 -3.67
N ALA A 40 20.04 -14.83 -3.99
CA ALA A 40 19.57 -14.85 -5.37
C ALA A 40 20.01 -13.59 -6.13
N PHE A 41 19.95 -12.42 -5.47
CA PHE A 41 20.43 -11.18 -6.05
C PHE A 41 21.95 -11.21 -6.30
N HIS A 42 22.74 -11.72 -5.35
CA HIS A 42 24.17 -11.88 -5.52
C HIS A 42 24.49 -12.79 -6.72
N HIS A 43 23.75 -13.88 -6.90
CA HIS A 43 23.93 -14.77 -8.04
C HIS A 43 23.68 -14.05 -9.37
N ASP A 44 22.57 -13.32 -9.50
CA ASP A 44 22.26 -12.53 -10.69
C ASP A 44 23.38 -11.51 -10.99
N VAL A 45 23.88 -10.81 -9.97
CA VAL A 45 25.01 -9.87 -10.10
C VAL A 45 26.28 -10.58 -10.57
N TYR A 46 26.61 -11.72 -9.97
CA TYR A 46 27.81 -12.48 -10.31
C TYR A 46 27.76 -12.99 -11.75
N GLU A 47 26.64 -13.56 -12.19
CA GLU A 47 26.45 -14.00 -13.57
C GLU A 47 26.59 -12.84 -14.55
N ILE A 48 25.84 -11.76 -14.33
CA ILE A 48 25.84 -10.61 -15.24
C ILE A 48 27.21 -9.94 -15.29
N SER A 49 27.97 -9.93 -14.19
CA SER A 49 29.34 -9.39 -14.17
C SER A 49 30.31 -10.17 -15.07
N ARG A 50 30.02 -11.44 -15.37
CA ARG A 50 30.82 -12.26 -16.29
C ARG A 50 30.46 -12.02 -17.75
N ASP A 51 29.22 -11.64 -18.00
CA ASP A 51 28.68 -11.42 -19.35
C ASP A 51 28.82 -9.96 -19.82
N ALA A 52 28.92 -9.01 -18.89
CA ALA A 52 29.04 -7.58 -19.20
C ALA A 52 30.49 -7.18 -19.50
N ASP A 53 30.71 -6.56 -20.65
CA ASP A 53 32.01 -6.03 -21.05
C ASP A 53 32.27 -4.61 -20.51
N THR A 54 31.20 -3.86 -20.22
CA THR A 54 31.27 -2.46 -19.77
C THR A 54 30.32 -2.21 -18.58
N ILE A 55 30.54 -1.10 -17.87
CA ILE A 55 29.64 -0.69 -16.77
C ILE A 55 28.22 -0.36 -17.26
N ASP A 56 28.10 0.19 -18.47
CA ASP A 56 26.81 0.50 -19.08
C ASP A 56 26.07 -0.80 -19.46
N ASP A 57 26.78 -1.78 -20.01
CA ASP A 57 26.22 -3.12 -20.27
C ASP A 57 25.80 -3.82 -18.99
N PHE A 58 26.61 -3.72 -17.93
CA PHE A 58 26.29 -4.28 -16.63
C PHE A 58 24.98 -3.71 -16.06
N HIS A 59 24.82 -2.38 -16.08
CA HIS A 59 23.58 -1.73 -15.63
C HIS A 59 22.38 -2.08 -16.52
N ARG A 60 22.56 -2.13 -17.84
CA ARG A 60 21.51 -2.51 -18.78
C ARG A 60 21.04 -3.95 -18.53
N LEU A 61 21.96 -4.90 -18.42
CA LEU A 61 21.65 -6.30 -18.17
C LEU A 61 21.00 -6.52 -16.79
N LEU A 62 21.40 -5.76 -15.77
CA LEU A 62 20.75 -5.80 -14.46
C LEU A 62 19.31 -5.26 -14.51
N ASP A 63 19.05 -4.20 -15.25
CA ASP A 63 17.67 -3.70 -15.39
C ASP A 63 16.79 -4.69 -16.17
N GLU A 64 17.32 -5.29 -17.23
CA GLU A 64 16.66 -6.38 -17.97
C GLU A 64 16.35 -7.57 -17.04
N ARG A 65 17.32 -8.00 -16.21
CA ARG A 65 17.12 -9.08 -15.24
C ARG A 65 16.08 -8.71 -14.18
N LYS A 66 16.08 -7.48 -13.67
CA LYS A 66 15.07 -7.00 -12.73
C LYS A 66 13.67 -7.07 -13.34
N GLN A 67 13.49 -6.61 -14.58
CA GLN A 67 12.21 -6.68 -15.28
C GLN A 67 11.75 -8.12 -15.47
N GLN A 68 12.67 -9.01 -15.86
CA GLN A 68 12.41 -10.44 -15.97
C GLN A 68 11.95 -11.04 -14.64
N ARG A 69 12.65 -10.77 -13.53
CA ARG A 69 12.29 -11.28 -12.19
C ARG A 69 10.93 -10.77 -11.72
N ILE A 70 10.62 -9.49 -11.96
CA ILE A 70 9.29 -8.93 -11.65
C ILE A 70 8.21 -9.70 -12.42
N HIS A 71 8.41 -9.93 -13.71
CA HIS A 71 7.44 -10.67 -14.53
C HIS A 71 7.27 -12.12 -14.04
N GLU A 72 8.36 -12.86 -13.84
CA GLU A 72 8.35 -14.24 -13.34
C GLU A 72 7.61 -14.37 -12.00
N LEU A 73 7.85 -13.46 -11.07
CA LEU A 73 7.20 -13.46 -9.76
C LEU A 73 5.70 -13.12 -9.87
N HIS A 74 5.33 -12.19 -10.75
CA HIS A 74 3.93 -11.83 -10.93
C HIS A 74 3.14 -13.00 -11.54
N GLU A 75 3.68 -13.64 -12.59
CA GLU A 75 3.08 -14.81 -13.21
C GLU A 75 2.95 -15.98 -12.21
N SER A 76 4.00 -16.22 -11.42
CA SER A 76 3.99 -17.26 -10.38
C SER A 76 2.94 -16.98 -9.32
N LEU A 77 2.82 -15.72 -8.88
CA LEU A 77 1.82 -15.30 -7.90
C LEU A 77 0.40 -15.43 -8.45
N GLU A 78 0.17 -15.05 -9.71
CA GLU A 78 -1.15 -15.17 -10.35
C GLU A 78 -1.56 -16.62 -10.57
N SER A 79 -0.64 -17.46 -11.03
CA SER A 79 -0.85 -18.90 -11.15
C SER A 79 -1.20 -19.53 -9.79
N LEU A 80 -0.45 -19.18 -8.74
CA LEU A 80 -0.72 -19.66 -7.38
C LEU A 80 -2.08 -19.16 -6.87
N ALA A 81 -2.43 -17.91 -7.13
CA ALA A 81 -3.70 -17.33 -6.73
C ALA A 81 -4.87 -18.08 -7.37
N VAL A 82 -4.81 -18.38 -8.67
CA VAL A 82 -5.87 -19.13 -9.38
C VAL A 82 -6.09 -20.50 -8.72
N GLU A 83 -5.01 -21.23 -8.45
CA GLU A 83 -5.12 -22.57 -7.84
C GLU A 83 -5.73 -22.54 -6.44
N ILE A 84 -5.29 -21.61 -5.59
CA ILE A 84 -5.80 -21.48 -4.21
C ILE A 84 -7.27 -21.02 -4.20
N ILE A 85 -7.63 -20.08 -5.08
CA ILE A 85 -8.99 -19.54 -5.16
C ILE A 85 -9.96 -20.61 -5.71
N ALA A 86 -9.56 -21.34 -6.75
CA ALA A 86 -10.39 -22.37 -7.37
C ALA A 86 -10.54 -23.63 -6.50
N ASN A 87 -9.57 -23.91 -5.63
CA ASN A 87 -9.54 -25.12 -4.82
C ASN A 87 -9.41 -24.80 -3.31
N PRO A 88 -10.50 -24.39 -2.63
CA PRO A 88 -10.46 -24.05 -1.20
C PRO A 88 -9.91 -25.15 -0.30
N LYS A 89 -9.99 -26.42 -0.73
CA LYS A 89 -9.48 -27.59 -0.02
C LYS A 89 -7.95 -27.64 0.12
N LEU A 90 -7.22 -26.84 -0.67
CA LEU A 90 -5.76 -26.69 -0.52
C LEU A 90 -5.40 -25.89 0.74
N MET A 91 -6.38 -25.22 1.33
CA MET A 91 -6.24 -24.43 2.55
C MET A 91 -7.22 -24.90 3.61
N ASP A 92 -6.94 -24.54 4.86
CA ASP A 92 -7.99 -24.61 5.88
C ASP A 92 -9.09 -23.58 5.54
N SER A 93 -10.35 -23.99 5.75
CA SER A 93 -11.53 -23.21 5.42
C SER A 93 -11.59 -21.87 6.15
N GLU A 94 -11.02 -21.79 7.36
CA GLU A 94 -10.98 -20.57 8.17
C GLU A 94 -10.01 -19.51 7.62
N HIS A 95 -8.91 -19.95 6.98
CA HIS A 95 -7.88 -19.05 6.44
C HIS A 95 -8.11 -18.65 4.98
N TRP A 96 -8.93 -19.42 4.26
CA TRP A 96 -9.17 -19.21 2.83
C TRP A 96 -9.73 -17.82 2.50
N GLN A 97 -10.62 -17.28 3.33
CA GLN A 97 -11.15 -15.93 3.17
C GLN A 97 -10.06 -14.83 3.26
N TYR A 98 -9.05 -15.03 4.10
CA TYR A 98 -7.93 -14.10 4.22
C TYR A 98 -6.99 -14.22 3.03
N ALA A 99 -6.78 -15.43 2.50
CA ALA A 99 -6.04 -15.65 1.27
C ALA A 99 -6.73 -14.99 0.05
N LEU A 100 -8.05 -15.08 -0.05
CA LEU A 100 -8.82 -14.37 -1.08
C LEU A 100 -8.60 -12.86 -1.03
N GLN A 101 -8.71 -12.28 0.17
CA GLN A 101 -8.52 -10.84 0.36
C GLN A 101 -7.08 -10.43 0.03
N LEU A 102 -6.09 -11.25 0.39
CA LEU A 102 -4.69 -11.07 0.01
C LEU A 102 -4.52 -11.01 -1.51
N PHE A 103 -4.98 -12.01 -2.25
CA PHE A 103 -4.81 -12.03 -3.71
C PHE A 103 -5.61 -10.93 -4.42
N ARG A 104 -6.77 -10.53 -3.86
CA ARG A 104 -7.60 -9.45 -4.42
C ARG A 104 -6.98 -8.07 -4.24
N THR A 105 -6.41 -7.80 -3.07
CA THR A 105 -5.93 -6.44 -2.73
C THR A 105 -4.44 -6.27 -2.92
N LYS A 106 -3.66 -7.35 -2.87
CA LYS A 106 -2.20 -7.37 -2.97
C LYS A 106 -1.54 -6.30 -2.06
N SER A 107 -2.15 -6.03 -0.92
CA SER A 107 -1.70 -4.98 0.02
C SER A 107 -0.89 -5.58 1.16
N PHE A 108 0.01 -4.80 1.74
CA PHE A 108 0.75 -5.25 2.91
C PHE A 108 -0.16 -5.54 4.10
N ASP A 109 -1.20 -4.74 4.28
CA ASP A 109 -2.23 -4.97 5.28
C ASP A 109 -2.92 -6.34 5.11
N SER A 110 -3.24 -6.77 3.88
CA SER A 110 -3.83 -8.10 3.66
C SER A 110 -2.83 -9.23 3.82
N ILE A 111 -1.54 -9.03 3.53
CA ILE A 111 -0.46 -9.97 3.87
C ILE A 111 -0.39 -10.17 5.39
N VAL A 112 -0.32 -9.07 6.15
CA VAL A 112 -0.24 -9.10 7.61
C VAL A 112 -1.49 -9.78 8.19
N ARG A 113 -2.68 -9.41 7.72
CA ARG A 113 -3.94 -10.02 8.18
C ARG A 113 -3.99 -11.52 7.88
N TYR A 114 -3.51 -11.94 6.72
CA TYR A 114 -3.43 -13.36 6.36
C TYR A 114 -2.55 -14.14 7.34
N PHE A 115 -1.32 -13.67 7.61
CA PHE A 115 -0.44 -14.34 8.56
C PHE A 115 -0.94 -14.24 10.02
N ALA A 116 -1.54 -13.12 10.41
CA ALA A 116 -2.14 -12.94 11.73
C ALA A 116 -3.27 -13.93 11.99
N SER A 117 -4.01 -14.36 10.95
CA SER A 117 -5.10 -15.33 11.11
C SER A 117 -4.64 -16.68 11.65
N TYR A 118 -3.36 -17.03 11.54
CA TYR A 118 -2.80 -18.27 12.09
C TYR A 118 -2.42 -18.15 13.58
N LEU A 119 -2.45 -16.95 14.15
CA LEU A 119 -2.10 -16.73 15.56
C LEU A 119 -3.33 -16.94 16.44
N PRO A 120 -3.21 -17.70 17.56
CA PRO A 120 -4.29 -17.82 18.53
C PRO A 120 -4.63 -16.47 19.20
N ASP A 121 -5.91 -16.25 19.52
CA ASP A 121 -6.43 -14.99 20.11
C ASP A 121 -5.64 -14.48 21.32
N GLN A 122 -5.13 -15.39 22.16
CA GLN A 122 -4.33 -15.05 23.35
C GLN A 122 -3.01 -14.31 23.05
N TYR A 123 -2.49 -14.42 21.82
CA TYR A 123 -1.30 -13.68 21.36
C TYR A 123 -1.64 -12.30 20.79
N LEU A 124 -2.91 -12.05 20.46
CA LEU A 124 -3.38 -10.75 19.98
C LEU A 124 -3.68 -9.84 21.19
N ASP A 125 -4.28 -10.38 22.26
CA ASP A 125 -4.64 -9.64 23.49
C ASP A 125 -3.43 -9.15 24.31
N HIS A 126 -2.26 -9.79 24.22
CA HIS A 126 -1.08 -9.37 24.98
C HIS A 126 -0.42 -8.08 24.46
N ASN A 127 -0.73 -7.67 23.22
CA ASN A 127 -0.21 -6.43 22.65
C ASN A 127 -1.01 -5.19 23.07
N ASP A 128 -2.24 -5.35 23.58
CA ASP A 128 -3.11 -4.22 23.98
C ASP A 128 -2.73 -3.57 25.32
N ARG A 129 -1.86 -4.19 26.13
CA ARG A 129 -1.49 -3.63 27.44
C ARG A 129 -0.29 -2.68 27.43
N ASP A 130 0.51 -2.65 26.36
CA ASP A 130 1.71 -1.81 26.30
C ASP A 130 1.86 -0.96 25.02
N HIS A 131 0.97 -1.04 24.02
CA HIS A 131 1.05 -0.17 22.84
C HIS A 131 -0.32 0.31 22.34
N ASP A 132 -0.48 1.63 22.24
CA ASP A 132 -1.55 2.36 21.51
C ASP A 132 -1.52 2.07 19.98
N ALA A 133 -1.37 0.82 19.56
CA ALA A 133 -1.06 0.47 18.17
C ALA A 133 -1.95 -0.66 17.64
N ILE A 134 -2.89 -0.23 16.80
CA ILE A 134 -3.55 -0.96 15.70
C ILE A 134 -4.66 -1.93 16.14
N SER A 135 -5.86 -1.38 16.33
CA SER A 135 -7.12 -2.16 16.24
C SER A 135 -7.32 -2.68 14.81
N ILE A 136 -6.73 -3.83 14.49
CA ILE A 136 -6.92 -4.54 13.19
C ILE A 136 -8.34 -5.13 13.09
N ALA A 137 -9.06 -5.25 14.22
CA ALA A 137 -10.36 -5.90 14.30
C ALA A 137 -11.56 -5.04 13.81
N SER A 138 -11.40 -3.74 13.60
CA SER A 138 -12.56 -2.84 13.36
C SER A 138 -13.00 -2.65 11.91
N LEU A 139 -12.43 -3.36 10.93
CA LEU A 139 -12.81 -3.19 9.51
C LEU A 139 -13.92 -4.13 9.00
N SER A 140 -14.49 -5.00 9.84
CA SER A 140 -15.55 -5.94 9.42
C SER A 140 -16.98 -5.51 9.75
N SER A 141 -17.22 -4.30 10.26
CA SER A 141 -18.57 -3.82 10.56
C SER A 141 -19.00 -2.68 9.64
N PHE A 142 -19.49 -3.02 8.46
CA PHE A 142 -20.49 -2.20 7.77
C PHE A 142 -21.78 -3.01 7.69
N SER A 143 -22.59 -2.93 8.75
CA SER A 143 -23.96 -3.45 8.71
C SER A 143 -24.81 -2.59 7.78
N GLU A 144 -25.36 -3.22 6.75
CA GLU A 144 -26.43 -2.68 5.90
C GLU A 144 -27.66 -2.35 6.75
N THR A 145 -27.91 -1.07 7.02
CA THR A 145 -29.26 -0.58 7.34
C THR A 145 -29.42 0.88 6.88
N ASN A 146 -30.24 1.13 5.86
CA ASN A 146 -31.51 1.82 6.06
C ASN A 146 -32.29 2.04 4.75
N SER A 147 -33.45 1.41 4.75
CA SER A 147 -34.65 1.77 4.01
C SER A 147 -35.06 3.23 4.28
N VAL A 148 -35.47 3.98 3.24
CA VAL A 148 -36.77 4.67 3.10
C VAL A 148 -36.76 5.68 1.92
N LYS A 149 -37.64 5.39 0.95
CA LYS A 149 -38.50 6.19 0.04
C LYS A 149 -38.27 7.69 -0.26
N THR A 150 -38.17 7.97 -1.58
CA THR A 150 -38.85 8.98 -2.45
C THR A 150 -39.24 10.37 -1.92
N GLU A 151 -38.85 11.43 -2.64
CA GLU A 151 -39.74 12.41 -3.32
C GLU A 151 -38.96 13.51 -4.09
N SER A 152 -39.70 14.29 -4.89
CA SER A 152 -39.36 14.92 -6.18
C SER A 152 -38.47 16.18 -6.24
N THR A 153 -37.92 16.34 -7.44
CA THR A 153 -37.43 17.53 -8.19
C THR A 153 -38.16 18.87 -7.93
N THR A 154 -37.44 19.99 -7.76
CA THR A 154 -37.38 21.18 -8.68
C THR A 154 -36.76 22.46 -8.07
N ALA A 155 -35.76 22.99 -8.80
CA ALA A 155 -35.53 24.38 -9.28
C ALA A 155 -35.05 25.58 -8.40
N SER A 156 -34.23 26.41 -9.09
CA SER A 156 -33.86 27.84 -8.90
C SER A 156 -32.56 28.12 -8.11
N SER A 157 -31.44 28.57 -8.71
CA SER A 157 -31.10 29.85 -9.38
C SER A 157 -30.85 31.01 -8.41
N VAL A 158 -29.60 31.50 -8.27
CA VAL A 158 -29.01 32.73 -8.87
C VAL A 158 -27.60 33.01 -8.33
N ASP A 159 -26.82 33.74 -9.14
CA ASP A 159 -25.48 34.31 -8.97
C ASP A 159 -25.18 35.01 -7.63
N ASP A 160 -23.91 35.09 -7.23
CA ASP A 160 -23.23 36.39 -7.10
C ASP A 160 -21.69 36.26 -7.03
N ALA A 161 -21.01 37.25 -7.58
CA ALA A 161 -19.59 37.37 -7.78
C ALA A 161 -18.91 38.26 -6.73
N SER A 162 -17.64 37.96 -6.38
CA SER A 162 -16.54 38.92 -6.10
C SER A 162 -15.40 38.14 -5.45
N SER A 163 -14.18 38.01 -6.00
CA SER A 163 -13.20 39.00 -6.45
C SER A 163 -12.29 39.53 -5.32
N PHE A 164 -10.98 39.57 -5.64
CA PHE A 164 -9.88 40.33 -5.06
C PHE A 164 -9.07 39.76 -3.87
N PHE A 165 -7.78 39.50 -4.19
CA PHE A 165 -6.49 39.68 -3.48
C PHE A 165 -6.53 40.07 -1.98
N ASP A 166 -5.60 39.69 -1.10
CA ASP A 166 -4.14 39.70 -1.23
C ASP A 166 -3.52 39.10 0.06
N ASP A 167 -2.18 39.00 0.07
CA ASP A 167 -1.26 38.97 1.23
C ASP A 167 -0.86 37.63 1.89
N GLU A 168 0.22 37.07 1.34
CA GLU A 168 1.33 36.46 2.08
C GLU A 168 2.10 37.55 2.87
N PRO A 169 2.73 37.23 4.03
CA PRO A 169 4.18 36.98 3.95
C PRO A 169 4.74 35.94 4.94
N ILE A 170 5.56 35.03 4.41
CA ILE A 170 6.96 34.77 4.78
C ILE A 170 7.32 34.96 6.28
N LEU A 171 7.63 33.85 6.96
CA LEU A 171 8.62 33.86 8.06
C LEU A 171 9.56 32.66 7.99
N THR A 172 10.80 32.96 7.59
CA THR A 172 11.98 32.11 7.56
C THR A 172 12.63 31.99 8.95
N LYS A 173 12.82 30.77 9.46
CA LYS A 173 13.88 30.33 10.42
C LYS A 173 14.05 28.81 10.23
N GLY A 174 15.13 28.26 9.67
CA GLY A 174 16.50 28.19 10.18
C GLY A 174 16.77 26.75 10.71
N PRO A 175 17.78 26.00 10.21
CA PRO A 175 17.89 24.55 10.44
C PRO A 175 18.54 24.20 11.79
N LEU A 176 18.00 23.21 12.50
CA LEU A 176 18.61 22.65 13.71
C LEU A 176 19.45 21.42 13.38
N SER A 177 20.68 21.44 13.91
CA SER A 177 21.80 20.57 13.60
C SER A 177 21.77 19.25 14.39
N ILE A 178 22.47 18.29 13.80
CA ILE A 178 22.60 16.87 14.17
C ILE A 178 23.50 16.73 15.39
N HIS A 179 23.09 15.92 16.39
CA HIS A 179 23.97 15.46 17.46
C HIS A 179 24.14 13.94 17.34
N THR A 180 25.35 13.52 16.96
CA THR A 180 25.80 12.12 16.94
C THR A 180 26.65 11.89 18.18
N ASP A 181 26.18 11.04 19.11
CA ASP A 181 27.01 10.50 20.18
C ASP A 181 27.41 9.07 19.85
N ILE A 182 28.69 8.89 19.53
CA ILE A 182 29.36 7.60 19.34
C ILE A 182 29.83 7.12 20.71
N ARG A 183 29.23 6.03 21.22
CA ARG A 183 29.73 5.33 22.39
C ARG A 183 30.71 4.24 21.96
N SER A 184 31.98 4.46 22.27
CA SER A 184 33.05 3.47 22.21
C SER A 184 32.94 2.51 23.41
N SER A 185 33.08 1.21 23.17
CA SER A 185 33.34 0.22 24.22
C SER A 185 34.44 -0.72 23.73
N SER A 186 35.61 -0.59 24.34
CA SER A 186 36.62 -1.66 24.44
C SER A 186 36.32 -2.46 25.71
N VAL A 187 36.31 -3.79 25.62
CA VAL A 187 37.29 -4.75 26.22
C VAL A 187 37.04 -6.09 25.54
#